data_AF-A0A7Y8J7N3-F1
#
_entry.id   AF-A0A7Y8J7N3-F1
#
_cell.length_a   1.000
_cell.length_b   1.000
_cell.length_c   1.000
_cell.angle_alpha   90.00
_cell.angle_beta   90.00
_cell.angle_gamma   90.00
#
_symmetry.space_group_name_H-M   'P 1'
#
loop_
_entity.id
_entity.type
_entity.pdbx_description
1 polymer ?
#
loop_
_entity_poly.entity_id
_entity_poly.type
_entity_poly.pdbx_seq_one_letter_code
_entity_poly.pdbx_strand_id
1 'polypeptide(L)'
;MKKLLIYTGPVKSGKSTKLLSFVQNGKDIGGILSPLIDGKRYLYEISSGKKKLLEADSTEKEVDIVTVGRYKFKKNVFEWAKEVLQKASVENYSYLIIDEIGPLEFEGRGLAPVANEIISKNISYFPKVLVVVRETLVAKFLEHFSLNLEDVDFFNLD
;
A
#
# COMPACT_ATOMS: atom_id res chain seq x y z
N MET A 1 -5.60 5.38 -22.16
CA MET A 1 -5.95 5.61 -20.73
C MET A 1 -4.70 5.32 -19.90
N LYS A 2 -4.49 6.01 -18.77
CA LYS A 2 -3.42 5.63 -17.84
C LYS A 2 -3.90 4.41 -17.06
N LYS A 3 -3.13 3.33 -17.07
CA LYS A 3 -3.46 2.09 -16.39
C LYS A 3 -2.98 2.12 -14.95
N LEU A 4 -3.67 1.37 -14.09
CA LEU A 4 -3.21 1.13 -12.74
C LEU A 4 -1.94 0.27 -12.78
N LEU A 5 -0.93 0.63 -12.01
CA LEU A 5 0.29 -0.16 -11.93
C LEU A 5 0.19 -1.17 -10.78
N ILE A 6 0.46 -2.44 -11.07
CA ILE A 6 0.50 -3.50 -10.07
C ILE A 6 1.94 -3.96 -9.89
N TYR A 7 2.47 -3.84 -8.68
CA TYR A 7 3.71 -4.49 -8.29
C TYR A 7 3.41 -5.77 -7.52
N THR A 8 3.88 -6.91 -8.03
CA THR A 8 3.57 -8.21 -7.46
C THR A 8 4.78 -9.16 -7.46
N GLY A 9 4.65 -10.28 -6.75
CA GLY A 9 5.60 -11.39 -6.78
C GLY A 9 5.67 -12.17 -5.46
N PRO A 10 6.50 -13.23 -5.38
CA PRO A 10 6.48 -14.19 -4.28
C PRO A 10 6.84 -13.60 -2.92
N VAL A 11 6.34 -14.19 -1.83
CA VAL A 11 6.76 -13.78 -0.47
C VAL A 11 8.28 -13.98 -0.33
N LYS A 12 8.97 -13.03 0.31
CA LYS A 12 10.45 -13.00 0.47
C LYS A 12 11.29 -12.86 -0.82
N SER A 13 10.70 -12.47 -1.95
CA SER A 13 11.47 -12.25 -3.20
C SER A 13 12.31 -10.95 -3.25
N GLY A 14 12.47 -10.24 -2.13
CA GLY A 14 13.20 -8.96 -2.09
C GLY A 14 12.42 -7.74 -2.60
N LYS A 15 11.12 -7.87 -2.89
CA LYS A 15 10.29 -6.78 -3.42
C LYS A 15 10.31 -5.50 -2.60
N SER A 16 10.16 -5.61 -1.28
CA SER A 16 10.14 -4.45 -0.40
C SER A 16 11.48 -3.71 -0.41
N THR A 17 12.59 -4.43 -0.53
CA THR A 17 13.92 -3.83 -0.67
C THR A 17 14.07 -3.09 -2.00
N LYS A 18 13.65 -3.72 -3.11
CA LYS A 18 13.65 -3.08 -4.44
C LYS A 18 12.76 -1.85 -4.48
N LEU A 19 11.55 -1.94 -3.93
CA LEU A 19 10.60 -0.84 -3.89
C LEU A 19 11.11 0.32 -3.02
N LEU A 20 11.73 0.01 -1.87
CA LEU A 20 12.37 1.02 -1.03
C LEU A 20 13.50 1.74 -1.79
N SER A 21 14.35 1.00 -2.51
CA SER A 21 15.41 1.59 -3.34
C SER A 21 14.85 2.46 -4.47
N PHE A 22 13.79 2.01 -5.14
CA PHE A 22 13.08 2.78 -6.17
C PHE A 22 12.58 4.11 -5.61
N VAL A 23 11.92 4.11 -4.45
CA VAL A 23 11.40 5.37 -3.88
C VAL A 23 12.49 6.30 -3.40
N GLN A 24 13.60 5.76 -2.88
CA GLN A 24 14.72 6.56 -2.38
C GLN A 24 15.49 7.26 -3.49
N ASN A 25 15.57 6.64 -4.68
CA ASN A 25 16.24 7.20 -5.85
C ASN A 25 15.29 8.00 -6.76
N GLY A 26 13.99 7.90 -6.54
CA GLY A 26 12.97 8.63 -7.30
C GLY A 26 12.75 10.05 -6.81
N LYS A 27 12.17 10.88 -7.68
CA LYS A 27 11.61 12.19 -7.33
C LYS A 27 10.11 12.16 -7.52
N ASP A 28 9.39 13.02 -6.79
CA ASP A 28 7.95 13.19 -6.89
C ASP A 28 7.17 11.88 -6.68
N ILE A 29 7.53 11.15 -5.61
CA ILE A 29 6.81 9.93 -5.20
C ILE A 29 6.16 10.17 -3.84
N GLY A 30 4.85 9.97 -3.79
CA GLY A 30 4.06 10.02 -2.56
C GLY A 30 3.51 8.65 -2.18
N GLY A 31 2.95 8.57 -0.97
CA GLY A 31 2.20 7.41 -0.50
C GLY A 31 2.84 6.67 0.65
N ILE A 32 2.46 5.40 0.82
CA ILE A 32 2.80 4.56 1.97
C ILE A 32 3.49 3.29 1.50
N LEU A 33 4.62 2.98 2.14
CA LEU A 33 5.27 1.67 2.11
C LEU A 33 4.98 0.86 3.37
N SER A 34 5.01 -0.48 3.26
CA SER A 34 4.89 -1.40 4.41
C SER A 34 6.17 -2.25 4.61
N PRO A 35 7.34 -1.61 4.88
CA PRO A 35 8.58 -2.35 5.00
C PRO A 35 8.63 -3.21 6.27
N LEU A 36 9.40 -4.29 6.19
CA LEU A 36 9.87 -5.04 7.36
C LEU A 36 11.23 -4.47 7.78
N ILE A 37 11.30 -3.91 8.99
CA ILE A 37 12.53 -3.33 9.56
C ILE A 37 12.79 -4.05 10.87
N ASP A 38 13.98 -4.66 11.01
CA ASP A 38 14.37 -5.44 12.19
C ASP A 38 13.33 -6.51 12.59
N GLY A 39 12.73 -7.14 11.58
CA GLY A 39 11.71 -8.18 11.77
C GLY A 39 10.32 -7.67 12.12
N LYS A 40 10.10 -6.36 12.23
CA LYS A 40 8.81 -5.75 12.55
C LYS A 40 8.24 -4.96 11.37
N ARG A 41 6.92 -4.99 11.20
CA ARG A 41 6.23 -4.20 10.17
C ARG A 41 6.08 -2.74 10.57
N TYR A 42 6.38 -1.85 9.64
CA TYR A 42 6.14 -0.41 9.75
C TYR A 42 5.23 0.05 8.62
N LEU A 43 4.54 1.18 8.83
CA LEU A 43 4.08 2.01 7.71
C LEU A 43 5.01 3.21 7.59
N TYR A 44 5.45 3.49 6.36
CA TYR A 44 6.45 4.49 6.02
C TYR A 44 5.87 5.48 5.01
N GLU A 45 5.83 6.76 5.37
CA GLU A 45 5.45 7.87 4.48
C GLU A 45 6.64 8.22 3.59
N ILE A 46 6.44 8.11 2.28
CA ILE A 46 7.53 8.22 1.30
C ILE A 46 8.13 9.62 1.27
N SER A 47 7.29 10.65 1.22
CA SER A 47 7.70 12.04 1.03
C SER A 47 8.46 12.62 2.24
N SER A 48 8.06 12.24 3.46
CA SER A 48 8.65 12.77 4.70
C SER A 48 9.73 11.86 5.29
N GLY A 49 9.77 10.59 4.88
CA GLY A 49 10.61 9.56 5.50
C GLY A 49 10.14 9.09 6.88
N LYS A 50 8.98 9.58 7.36
CA LYS A 50 8.43 9.22 8.66
C LYS A 50 7.93 7.78 8.65
N LYS A 51 8.26 7.02 9.70
CA LYS A 51 7.74 5.66 9.91
C LYS A 51 7.06 5.50 11.25
N LYS A 52 6.04 4.66 11.29
CA LYS A 52 5.35 4.22 12.52
C LYS A 52 5.33 2.70 12.60
N LEU A 53 5.65 2.16 13.77
CA LEU A 53 5.59 0.73 14.03
C LEU A 53 4.14 0.27 13.95
N LEU A 54 3.83 -0.64 13.03
CA LEU A 54 2.48 -1.10 12.77
C LEU A 54 2.06 -2.24 13.70
N GLU A 55 3.00 -3.10 14.09
CA GLU A 55 2.73 -4.24 14.97
C GLU A 55 2.34 -3.78 16.38
N ALA A 56 1.24 -4.33 16.88
CA ALA A 56 0.82 -4.14 18.26
C ALA A 56 1.69 -4.99 19.19
N ASP A 57 2.00 -4.45 20.37
CA ASP A 57 2.62 -5.18 21.47
C ASP A 57 1.58 -5.47 22.56
N SER A 58 2.00 -6.17 23.62
CA SER A 58 1.10 -6.59 24.70
C SER A 58 0.57 -5.44 25.58
N THR A 59 1.06 -4.22 25.40
CA THR A 59 0.63 -3.04 26.17
C THR A 59 -0.54 -2.30 25.52
N GLU A 60 -0.81 -2.58 24.24
CA GLU A 60 -1.92 -2.01 23.50
C GLU A 60 -3.27 -2.55 23.99
N LYS A 61 -4.29 -1.68 24.06
CA LYS A 61 -5.65 -2.11 24.41
C LYS A 61 -6.26 -2.86 23.23
N GLU A 62 -7.02 -3.92 23.47
CA GLU A 62 -7.65 -4.72 22.40
C GLU A 62 -8.57 -3.87 21.49
N VAL A 63 -9.21 -2.83 22.03
CA VAL A 63 -10.01 -1.88 21.25
C VAL A 63 -9.19 -1.11 20.20
N ASP A 64 -7.89 -0.97 20.40
CA ASP A 64 -6.96 -0.24 19.53
C ASP A 64 -6.21 -1.17 18.57
N ILE A 65 -6.52 -2.48 18.59
CA ILE A 65 -5.87 -3.51 17.78
C ILE A 65 -6.80 -3.99 16.66
N VAL A 66 -6.23 -4.19 15.46
CA VAL A 66 -6.87 -4.95 14.38
C VAL A 66 -6.11 -6.25 14.15
N THR A 67 -6.85 -7.36 14.12
CA THR A 67 -6.29 -8.71 13.95
C THR A 67 -6.60 -9.26 12.55
N VAL A 68 -5.58 -9.82 11.91
CA VAL A 68 -5.68 -10.53 10.61
C VAL A 68 -4.80 -11.77 10.62
N GLY A 69 -5.42 -12.95 10.58
CA GLY A 69 -4.73 -14.22 10.83
C GLY A 69 -3.97 -14.17 12.15
N ARG A 70 -2.65 -14.38 12.10
CA ARG A 70 -1.77 -14.32 13.28
C ARG A 70 -1.26 -12.92 13.65
N TYR A 71 -1.54 -11.91 12.83
CA TYR A 71 -0.98 -10.58 13.01
C TYR A 71 -1.92 -9.68 13.79
N LYS A 72 -1.35 -8.84 14.66
CA LYS A 72 -2.04 -7.80 15.43
C LYS A 72 -1.41 -6.45 15.10
N PHE A 73 -2.22 -5.49 14.67
CA PHE A 73 -1.75 -4.18 14.22
C PHE A 73 -2.43 -3.04 14.97
N LYS A 74 -1.72 -1.93 15.14
CA LYS A 74 -2.22 -0.72 15.80
C LYS A 74 -3.15 0.05 14.87
N LYS A 75 -4.41 0.28 15.27
CA LYS A 75 -5.41 1.01 14.47
C LYS A 75 -4.98 2.45 14.18
N ASN A 76 -4.44 3.14 15.18
CA ASN A 76 -3.99 4.53 15.03
C ASN A 76 -2.89 4.72 13.97
N VAL A 77 -2.11 3.68 13.66
CA VAL A 77 -1.09 3.73 12.61
C VAL A 77 -1.74 3.64 11.23
N PHE A 78 -2.79 2.85 11.07
CA PHE A 78 -3.61 2.87 9.85
C PHE A 78 -4.33 4.20 9.67
N GLU A 79 -4.90 4.78 10.72
CA GLU A 79 -5.52 6.12 10.63
C GLU A 79 -4.53 7.18 10.13
N TRP A 80 -3.33 7.20 10.71
CA TRP A 80 -2.27 8.09 10.23
C TRP A 80 -1.90 7.84 8.75
N ALA A 81 -1.75 6.58 8.34
CA ALA A 81 -1.40 6.25 6.96
C ALA A 81 -2.52 6.59 5.97
N LYS A 82 -3.79 6.47 6.37
CA LYS A 82 -4.94 6.92 5.58
C LYS A 82 -4.91 8.43 5.34
N GLU A 83 -4.62 9.23 6.37
CA GLU A 83 -4.46 10.68 6.23
C GLU A 83 -3.32 11.04 5.26
N VAL A 84 -2.20 10.30 5.33
CA VAL A 84 -1.08 10.48 4.40
C VAL A 84 -1.51 10.18 2.96
N LEU A 85 -2.20 9.07 2.73
CA LEU A 85 -2.69 8.70 1.39
C LEU A 85 -3.71 9.69 0.85
N GLN A 86 -4.62 10.19 1.68
CA GLN A 86 -5.60 11.21 1.30
C GLN A 86 -4.93 12.52 0.86
N LYS A 87 -3.89 12.96 1.58
CA LYS A 87 -3.12 14.15 1.18
C LYS A 87 -2.35 13.87 -0.10
N ALA A 88 -1.63 12.75 -0.17
CA ALA A 88 -0.81 12.42 -1.32
C ALA A 88 -1.61 12.20 -2.61
N SER A 89 -2.91 11.86 -2.53
CA SER A 89 -3.77 11.66 -3.70
C SER A 89 -4.18 12.94 -4.42
N VAL A 90 -4.02 14.11 -3.79
CA VAL A 90 -4.32 15.42 -4.38
C VAL A 90 -3.07 16.25 -4.69
N GLU A 91 -1.89 15.74 -4.35
CA GLU A 91 -0.60 16.38 -4.61
C GLU A 91 -0.05 16.01 -6.00
N ASN A 92 0.86 16.83 -6.52
CA ASN A 92 1.42 16.66 -7.87
C ASN A 92 2.60 15.66 -7.90
N TYR A 93 2.37 14.45 -7.43
CA TYR A 93 3.36 13.37 -7.52
C TYR A 93 3.36 12.71 -8.91
N SER A 94 4.50 12.20 -9.35
CA SER A 94 4.58 11.29 -10.50
C SER A 94 3.97 9.93 -10.17
N TYR A 95 4.19 9.45 -8.95
CA TYR A 95 3.69 8.17 -8.45
C TYR A 95 3.03 8.30 -7.08
N LEU A 96 1.93 7.59 -6.88
CA LEU A 96 1.32 7.36 -5.59
C LEU A 96 1.35 5.88 -5.27
N ILE A 97 2.11 5.50 -4.24
CA ILE A 97 2.30 4.10 -3.87
C ILE A 97 1.40 3.71 -2.71
N ILE A 98 0.76 2.55 -2.83
CA ILE A 98 -0.02 1.91 -1.76
C ILE A 98 0.51 0.49 -1.57
N ASP A 99 1.28 0.28 -0.50
CA ASP A 99 1.83 -1.01 -0.10
C ASP A 99 1.25 -1.42 1.27
N GLU A 100 0.44 -2.46 1.40
CA GLU A 100 0.00 -3.49 0.43
C GLU A 100 -1.54 -3.54 0.39
N ILE A 101 -2.13 -3.98 -0.72
CA ILE A 101 -3.53 -4.43 -0.77
C ILE A 101 -3.57 -5.94 -0.51
N GLY A 102 -3.98 -6.30 0.70
CA GLY A 102 -3.96 -7.67 1.18
C GLY A 102 -5.30 -8.15 1.74
N PRO A 103 -5.30 -9.27 2.48
CA PRO A 103 -6.51 -9.83 3.08
C PRO A 103 -7.27 -8.84 3.97
N LEU A 104 -6.55 -8.00 4.72
CA LEU A 104 -7.14 -7.00 5.60
C LEU A 104 -7.91 -5.95 4.79
N GLU A 105 -7.34 -5.48 3.69
CA GLU A 105 -7.93 -4.48 2.83
C GLU A 105 -9.16 -5.02 2.08
N PHE A 106 -9.14 -6.29 1.66
CA PHE A 106 -10.32 -6.93 1.06
C PHE A 106 -11.51 -7.07 2.02
N GLU A 107 -11.27 -6.99 3.33
CA GLU A 107 -12.33 -6.96 4.36
C GLU A 107 -12.79 -5.53 4.69
N GLY A 108 -12.34 -4.52 3.94
CA GLY A 108 -12.67 -3.11 4.19
C GLY A 108 -11.92 -2.49 5.38
N ARG A 109 -10.87 -3.16 5.88
CA ARG A 109 -10.07 -2.73 7.03
C ARG A 109 -8.69 -2.21 6.57
N GLY A 110 -7.85 -1.79 7.52
CA GLY A 110 -6.50 -1.31 7.23
C GLY A 110 -6.52 -0.04 6.37
N LEU A 111 -5.87 -0.09 5.21
CA LEU A 111 -5.82 1.04 4.26
C LEU A 111 -7.03 1.12 3.31
N ALA A 112 -7.88 0.08 3.27
CA ALA A 112 -8.95 -0.04 2.28
C ALA A 112 -9.86 1.17 2.11
N PRO A 113 -10.33 1.85 3.18
CA PRO A 113 -11.25 2.98 3.01
C PRO A 113 -10.72 4.06 2.06
N VAL A 114 -9.42 4.35 2.12
CA VAL A 114 -8.78 5.37 1.28
C VAL A 114 -8.19 4.75 0.01
N ALA A 115 -7.61 3.55 0.11
CA ALA A 115 -7.05 2.87 -1.04
C ALA A 115 -8.12 2.58 -2.10
N ASN A 116 -9.30 2.12 -1.68
CA ASN A 116 -10.40 1.82 -2.59
C ASN A 116 -10.89 3.08 -3.30
N GLU A 117 -10.98 4.20 -2.58
CA GLU A 117 -11.35 5.48 -3.18
C GLU A 117 -10.32 5.91 -4.24
N ILE A 118 -9.03 5.83 -3.91
CA ILE A 118 -7.94 6.20 -4.82
C ILE A 118 -7.96 5.32 -6.07
N ILE A 119 -8.01 4.00 -5.90
CA ILE A 119 -7.95 3.03 -7.00
C ILE A 119 -9.17 3.19 -7.93
N SER A 120 -10.38 3.26 -7.36
CA SER A 120 -11.61 3.40 -8.15
C SER A 120 -11.71 4.73 -8.90
N LYS A 121 -11.08 5.80 -8.39
CA LYS A 121 -11.02 7.10 -9.08
C LYS A 121 -9.92 7.17 -10.15
N ASN A 122 -8.92 6.27 -10.15
CA ASN A 122 -7.69 6.44 -10.94
C ASN A 122 -7.78 6.00 -12.42
N ILE A 123 -8.96 5.83 -13.01
CA ILE A 123 -9.07 5.42 -14.41
C ILE A 123 -8.69 6.58 -15.39
N SER A 124 -8.43 7.81 -14.92
CA SER A 124 -8.00 8.94 -15.79
C SER A 124 -7.17 10.07 -15.16
N TYR A 125 -6.77 10.01 -13.88
CA TYR A 125 -6.10 11.13 -13.18
C TYR A 125 -4.63 10.86 -12.84
N PHE A 126 -3.85 11.95 -12.75
CA PHE A 126 -2.50 11.96 -12.16
C PHE A 126 -2.63 12.13 -10.64
N PRO A 127 -1.78 11.53 -9.79
CA PRO A 127 -0.58 10.72 -10.05
C PRO A 127 -0.85 9.32 -10.63
N LYS A 128 0.19 8.65 -11.17
CA LYS A 128 0.10 7.21 -11.50
C LYS A 128 0.03 6.42 -10.19
N VAL A 129 -1.01 5.61 -10.01
CA VAL A 129 -1.13 4.77 -8.81
C VAL A 129 -0.40 3.44 -9.00
N LEU A 130 0.47 3.12 -8.05
CA LEU A 130 1.19 1.85 -7.94
C LEU A 130 0.72 1.13 -6.68
N VAL A 131 0.03 0.01 -6.86
CA VAL A 131 -0.41 -0.85 -5.76
C VAL A 131 0.51 -2.06 -5.64
N VAL A 132 0.89 -2.38 -4.41
CA VAL A 132 1.57 -3.65 -4.13
C VAL A 132 0.50 -4.69 -3.79
N VAL A 133 0.48 -5.79 -4.53
CA VAL A 133 -0.48 -6.87 -4.35
C VAL A 133 0.29 -8.19 -4.28
N ARG A 134 -0.02 -9.05 -3.31
CA ARG A 134 0.56 -10.40 -3.28
C ARG A 134 0.19 -11.14 -4.55
N GLU A 135 1.14 -11.90 -5.09
CA GLU A 135 0.93 -12.69 -6.30
C GLU A 135 -0.32 -13.57 -6.24
N THR A 136 -0.52 -14.26 -5.11
CA THR A 136 -1.70 -15.12 -4.87
C THR A 136 -3.02 -14.36 -4.78
N LEU A 137 -2.99 -13.02 -4.69
CA LEU A 137 -4.17 -12.16 -4.53
C LEU A 137 -4.44 -11.29 -5.76
N VAL A 138 -3.63 -11.37 -6.82
CA VAL A 138 -3.82 -10.55 -8.02
C VAL A 138 -5.18 -10.81 -8.68
N ALA A 139 -5.57 -12.07 -8.85
CA ALA A 139 -6.88 -12.40 -9.45
C ALA A 139 -8.04 -11.81 -8.61
N LYS A 140 -7.97 -11.96 -7.29
CA LYS A 140 -8.95 -11.39 -6.35
C LYS A 140 -8.95 -9.85 -6.38
N PHE A 141 -7.78 -9.24 -6.54
CA PHE A 141 -7.64 -7.79 -6.68
C PHE A 141 -8.38 -7.28 -7.92
N LEU A 142 -8.13 -7.89 -9.07
CA LEU A 142 -8.79 -7.53 -10.33
C LEU A 142 -10.31 -7.67 -10.22
N GLU A 143 -10.79 -8.79 -9.68
CA GLU A 143 -12.22 -9.02 -9.43
C GLU A 143 -12.82 -7.97 -8.49
N HIS A 144 -12.17 -7.67 -7.37
CA HIS A 144 -12.66 -6.72 -6.37
C HIS A 144 -12.87 -5.30 -6.92
N PHE A 145 -12.01 -4.89 -7.85
CA PHE A 145 -12.08 -3.57 -8.49
C PHE A 145 -12.74 -3.58 -9.86
N SER A 146 -13.31 -4.71 -10.29
CA SER A 146 -13.90 -4.90 -11.63
C SER A 146 -12.94 -4.49 -12.77
N LEU A 147 -11.66 -4.85 -12.63
CA LEU A 147 -10.59 -4.53 -13.58
C LEU A 147 -10.26 -5.75 -14.44
N ASN A 148 -9.92 -5.50 -15.71
CA ASN A 148 -9.37 -6.47 -16.64
C ASN A 148 -7.84 -6.30 -16.77
N LEU A 149 -7.18 -7.27 -17.41
CA LEU A 149 -5.73 -7.19 -17.70
C LEU A 149 -5.36 -6.00 -18.59
N GLU A 150 -6.29 -5.49 -19.38
CA GLU A 150 -6.09 -4.29 -20.18
C GLU A 150 -6.14 -2.99 -19.36
N ASP A 151 -6.71 -3.00 -18.16
CA ASP A 151 -6.81 -1.82 -17.28
C ASP A 151 -5.56 -1.62 -16.41
N VAL A 152 -4.68 -2.61 -16.38
CA VAL A 152 -3.51 -2.65 -15.51
C VAL A 152 -2.22 -2.88 -16.30
N ASP A 153 -1.11 -2.38 -15.77
CA ASP A 153 0.23 -2.77 -16.19
C ASP A 153 0.98 -3.36 -14.99
N PHE A 154 1.67 -4.48 -15.23
CA PHE A 154 2.55 -5.06 -14.21
C PHE A 154 3.85 -4.27 -14.17
N PHE A 155 4.11 -3.65 -13.04
CA PHE A 155 5.30 -2.85 -12.80
C PHE A 155 6.46 -3.75 -12.43
N ASN A 156 7.59 -3.62 -13.12
CA ASN A 156 8.82 -4.37 -12.84
C ASN A 156 9.94 -3.41 -12.44
N LEU A 157 10.73 -3.84 -11.45
CA LEU A 157 11.95 -3.20 -10.99
C LEU A 157 13.10 -4.17 -11.30
N ASP A 158 13.52 -4.17 -12.56
CA ASP A 158 14.69 -4.91 -13.04
C ASP A 158 15.99 -4.15 -12.72
#